data_AF-A0A965ISX3-F1
#
_entry.id   AF-A0A965ISX3-F1
#
_cell.length_a   1.000
_cell.length_b   1.000
_cell.length_c   1.000
_cell.angle_alpha   90.00
_cell.angle_beta   90.00
_cell.angle_gamma   90.00
#
_symmetry.space_group_name_H-M   'P 1'
#
loop_
_entity.id
_entity.type
_entity.pdbx_description
1 polymer ?
#
loop_
_entity_poly.entity_id
_entity_poly.type
_entity_poly.pdbx_seq_one_letter_code
_entity_poly.pdbx_strand_id
1 'polypeptide(L)'
;MIEMNWFMPTGGDSRDVLPDAGSNRAPSVQYLQQIAQACEQLGFEAVLTPCGTGCEDAWISTAALLAVTDRLKFLVAFRPALLTPTLAAQMASTYQRVSNGRLLVNIVTGAEQAELARFGVTEDKATRYARTAEFVKIMRGAWSGQPFSFKGDFFDVTDATTRDVPDPVPPIYFGGASEEAE
;
A
#
# COMPACT_ATOMS: atom_id res chain seq x y z
N MET A 1 20.67 -13.36 3.96
CA MET A 1 19.78 -13.49 5.13
C MET A 1 18.35 -13.45 4.60
N ILE A 2 17.44 -14.30 5.09
CA ILE A 2 16.05 -14.34 4.63
C ILE A 2 15.23 -13.42 5.53
N GLU A 3 14.42 -12.53 4.95
CA GLU A 3 13.47 -11.69 5.68
C GLU A 3 12.11 -12.40 5.72
N MET A 4 11.54 -12.54 6.92
CA MET A 4 10.23 -13.13 7.11
C MET A 4 9.18 -12.04 7.25
N ASN A 5 8.16 -12.08 6.40
CA ASN A 5 7.02 -11.17 6.43
C ASN A 5 5.74 -11.96 6.72
N TRP A 6 4.76 -11.26 7.28
CA TRP A 6 3.42 -11.82 7.55
C TRP A 6 2.35 -11.13 6.71
N PHE A 7 1.13 -11.65 6.70
CA PHE A 7 -0.02 -11.06 6.02
C PHE A 7 -1.04 -10.57 7.05
N MET A 8 -1.46 -9.31 6.94
CA MET A 8 -2.45 -8.72 7.83
C MET A 8 -3.87 -9.05 7.32
N PRO A 9 -4.71 -9.78 8.08
CA PRO A 9 -6.00 -10.27 7.60
C PRO A 9 -7.10 -9.19 7.71
N THR A 10 -6.97 -8.11 6.95
CA THR A 10 -7.96 -7.01 6.94
C THR A 10 -9.28 -7.35 6.25
N GLY A 11 -9.38 -8.53 5.62
CA GLY A 11 -10.66 -9.09 5.11
C GLY A 11 -11.37 -10.01 6.10
N GLY A 12 -10.82 -10.15 7.30
CA GLY A 12 -11.22 -11.17 8.27
C GLY A 12 -10.30 -12.39 8.21
N ASP A 13 -10.41 -13.23 9.23
CA ASP A 13 -9.53 -14.37 9.48
C ASP A 13 -10.35 -15.59 9.94
N SER A 14 -9.88 -16.80 9.65
CA SER A 14 -10.60 -18.04 9.97
C SER A 14 -9.68 -19.11 10.54
N ARG A 15 -10.26 -20.10 11.21
CA ARG A 15 -9.51 -21.30 11.64
C ARG A 15 -9.18 -22.22 10.46
N ASP A 16 -9.98 -22.11 9.40
CA ASP A 16 -9.88 -22.92 8.19
C ASP A 16 -9.14 -22.14 7.10
N VAL A 17 -8.42 -22.86 6.22
CA VAL A 17 -7.64 -22.27 5.12
C VAL A 17 -8.54 -21.60 4.07
N LEU A 18 -9.79 -22.06 3.96
CA LEU A 18 -10.85 -21.42 3.19
C LEU A 18 -11.90 -20.93 4.18
N PRO A 19 -12.31 -19.66 4.11
CA PRO A 19 -13.30 -19.13 5.05
C PRO A 19 -14.66 -19.80 4.81
N ASP A 20 -15.09 -20.64 5.76
CA ASP A 20 -16.47 -21.08 5.84
C ASP A 20 -17.35 -19.90 6.31
N ALA A 21 -18.57 -19.79 5.77
CA ALA A 21 -19.48 -18.65 5.95
C ALA A 21 -19.84 -18.33 7.42
N GLY A 22 -19.44 -19.17 8.39
CA GLY A 22 -19.72 -19.02 9.82
C GLY A 22 -18.49 -18.84 10.73
N SER A 23 -17.25 -18.92 10.23
CA SER A 23 -16.03 -18.90 11.06
C SER A 23 -15.11 -17.70 10.84
N ASN A 24 -15.64 -16.58 10.33
CA ASN A 24 -14.85 -15.39 10.05
C ASN A 24 -14.74 -14.45 11.28
N ARG A 25 -13.55 -14.37 11.86
CA ARG A 25 -13.17 -13.36 12.85
C ARG A 25 -13.03 -12.02 12.15
N ALA A 26 -13.86 -11.06 12.54
CA ALA A 26 -13.83 -9.71 11.96
C ALA A 26 -12.47 -9.02 12.17
N PRO A 27 -12.01 -8.20 11.20
CA PRO A 27 -10.74 -7.49 11.24
C PRO A 27 -10.77 -6.25 12.17
N SER A 28 -11.27 -6.42 13.40
CA SER A 28 -11.30 -5.35 14.39
C SER A 28 -9.88 -4.82 14.67
N VAL A 29 -9.75 -3.53 14.95
CA VAL A 29 -8.44 -2.92 15.29
C VAL A 29 -7.76 -3.68 16.43
N GLN A 30 -8.51 -4.06 17.48
CA GLN A 30 -7.97 -4.83 18.59
C GLN A 30 -7.38 -6.18 18.16
N TYR A 31 -8.00 -6.84 17.19
CA TYR A 31 -7.48 -8.10 16.65
C TYR A 31 -6.22 -7.88 15.81
N LEU A 32 -6.23 -6.88 14.92
CA LEU A 32 -5.06 -6.53 14.10
C LEU A 32 -3.87 -6.11 14.97
N GLN A 33 -4.11 -5.44 16.11
CA GLN A 33 -3.09 -5.11 17.11
C GLN A 33 -2.42 -6.36 17.69
N GLN A 34 -3.21 -7.38 18.07
CA GLN A 34 -2.67 -8.65 18.58
C GLN A 34 -1.75 -9.31 17.55
N ILE A 35 -2.16 -9.35 16.28
CA ILE A 35 -1.34 -9.92 15.20
C ILE A 35 -0.05 -9.12 15.02
N ALA A 36 -0.15 -7.79 14.93
CA ALA A 36 1.01 -6.93 14.72
C ALA A 36 2.04 -7.08 15.85
N GLN A 37 1.59 -7.05 17.11
CA GLN A 37 2.46 -7.23 18.27
C GLN A 37 3.09 -8.63 18.31
N ALA A 38 2.33 -9.67 17.96
CA ALA A 38 2.87 -11.02 17.87
C ALA A 38 3.96 -11.13 16.78
N CYS A 39 3.71 -10.57 15.59
CA CYS A 39 4.68 -10.55 14.49
C CYS A 39 5.98 -9.84 14.92
N GLU A 40 5.85 -8.68 15.57
CA GLU A 40 6.99 -7.90 16.05
C GLU A 40 7.80 -8.64 17.12
N GLN A 41 7.14 -9.34 18.05
CA GLN A 41 7.79 -10.13 19.10
C GLN A 41 8.52 -11.35 18.52
N LEU A 42 7.98 -11.94 17.46
CA LEU A 42 8.55 -13.11 16.78
C LEU A 42 9.64 -12.75 15.77
N GLY A 43 9.91 -11.45 15.56
CA GLY A 43 11.00 -10.98 14.70
C GLY A 43 10.64 -10.95 13.21
N PHE A 44 9.36 -10.87 12.86
CA PHE A 44 8.96 -10.57 11.49
C PHE A 44 9.38 -9.14 11.12
N GLU A 45 9.81 -8.97 9.87
CA GLU A 45 10.29 -7.69 9.35
C GLU A 45 9.11 -6.77 9.02
N ALA A 46 8.13 -7.28 8.27
CA ALA A 46 6.97 -6.52 7.86
C ALA A 46 5.66 -7.33 7.82
N VAL A 47 4.54 -6.62 7.82
CA VAL A 47 3.21 -7.15 7.50
C VAL A 47 2.68 -6.58 6.18
N LEU A 48 2.41 -7.45 5.21
CA LEU A 48 1.68 -7.11 3.99
C LEU A 48 0.22 -6.87 4.33
N THR A 49 -0.28 -5.67 4.06
CA THR A 49 -1.68 -5.31 4.26
C THR A 49 -2.36 -5.12 2.91
N PRO A 50 -3.38 -5.93 2.56
CA PRO A 50 -3.99 -5.93 1.25
C PRO A 50 -4.90 -4.71 1.03
N CYS A 51 -5.26 -4.46 -0.22
CA CYS A 51 -6.25 -3.46 -0.61
C CYS A 51 -7.34 -4.08 -1.48
N GLY A 52 -8.57 -3.58 -1.39
CA GLY A 52 -9.70 -4.10 -2.15
C GLY A 52 -11.01 -3.90 -1.42
N THR A 53 -12.11 -4.22 -2.08
CA THR A 53 -13.45 -4.09 -1.45
C THR A 53 -13.76 -5.23 -0.48
N GLY A 54 -12.95 -6.29 -0.47
CA GLY A 54 -13.08 -7.42 0.46
C GLY A 54 -12.32 -7.22 1.78
N CYS A 55 -11.67 -6.07 1.99
CA CYS A 55 -10.86 -5.81 3.17
C CYS A 55 -10.98 -4.36 3.64
N GLU A 56 -10.61 -4.09 4.89
CA GLU A 56 -10.42 -2.73 5.39
C GLU A 56 -9.31 -2.00 4.61
N ASP A 57 -9.37 -0.67 4.58
CA ASP A 57 -8.35 0.16 3.92
C ASP A 57 -6.97 -0.02 4.56
N ALA A 58 -5.94 -0.27 3.74
CA ALA A 58 -4.61 -0.59 4.22
C ALA A 58 -3.91 0.59 4.90
N TRP A 59 -4.10 1.81 4.40
CA TRP A 59 -3.49 3.00 4.97
C TRP A 59 -4.07 3.28 6.36
N ILE A 60 -5.39 3.29 6.48
CA ILE A 60 -6.10 3.56 7.73
C ILE A 60 -5.82 2.45 8.75
N SER A 61 -5.94 1.18 8.32
CA SER A 61 -5.75 0.04 9.22
C SER A 61 -4.34 0.03 9.81
N THR A 62 -3.31 0.24 8.99
CA THR A 62 -1.92 0.20 9.50
C THR A 62 -1.55 1.46 10.27
N ALA A 63 -2.09 2.64 9.93
CA ALA A 63 -1.90 3.85 10.71
C ALA A 63 -2.40 3.69 12.17
N ALA A 64 -3.51 2.95 12.37
CA ALA A 64 -4.04 2.63 13.70
C ALA A 64 -3.12 1.69 14.53
N LEU A 65 -2.16 1.01 13.88
CA LEU A 65 -1.22 0.08 14.51
C LEU A 65 0.13 0.71 14.84
N LEU A 66 0.42 1.90 14.30
CA LEU A 66 1.71 2.57 14.49
C LEU A 66 2.03 2.86 15.96
N ALA A 67 1.02 3.22 16.75
CA ALA A 67 1.20 3.57 18.17
C ALA A 67 1.40 2.35 19.09
N VAL A 68 1.20 1.13 18.58
CA VAL A 68 1.30 -0.11 19.38
C VAL A 68 2.42 -1.04 18.89
N THR A 69 3.27 -0.56 17.98
CA THR A 69 4.41 -1.26 17.39
C THR A 69 5.60 -0.30 17.29
N ASP A 70 6.80 -0.78 17.56
CA ASP A 70 8.01 0.05 17.62
C ASP A 70 8.96 -0.18 16.44
N ARG A 71 8.97 -1.39 15.86
CA ARG A 71 9.93 -1.88 14.87
C ARG A 71 9.28 -2.45 13.63
N LEU A 72 8.12 -3.08 13.76
CA LEU A 72 7.43 -3.77 12.67
C LEU A 72 7.15 -2.80 11.51
N LYS A 73 7.53 -3.19 10.30
CA LYS A 73 7.23 -2.44 9.09
C LYS A 73 5.87 -2.81 8.52
N PHE A 74 5.28 -1.89 7.76
CA PHE A 74 3.99 -2.10 7.13
C PHE A 74 4.16 -2.01 5.62
N LEU A 75 3.94 -3.12 4.93
CA LEU A 75 3.89 -3.17 3.47
C LEU A 75 2.46 -2.87 3.03
N VAL A 76 2.18 -1.59 2.78
CA VAL A 76 0.84 -1.05 2.54
C VAL A 76 0.51 -1.14 1.05
N ALA A 77 -0.49 -1.96 0.71
CA ALA A 77 -0.96 -2.07 -0.66
C ALA A 77 -1.92 -0.95 -1.03
N PHE A 78 -1.77 -0.40 -2.23
CA PHE A 78 -2.79 0.46 -2.84
C PHE A 78 -2.73 0.40 -4.37
N ARG A 79 -3.81 0.89 -5.01
CA ARG A 79 -3.95 0.89 -6.46
C ARG A 79 -3.72 2.31 -7.02
N PRO A 80 -2.76 2.53 -7.93
CA PRO A 80 -2.53 3.83 -8.58
C PRO A 80 -3.75 4.42 -9.29
N ALA A 81 -4.68 3.58 -9.75
CA ALA A 81 -5.92 4.04 -10.39
C ALA A 81 -6.87 4.78 -9.44
N LEU A 82 -6.72 4.62 -8.12
CA LEU A 82 -7.67 5.09 -7.10
C LEU A 82 -7.21 6.36 -6.37
N LEU A 83 -5.99 6.83 -6.64
CA LEU A 83 -5.40 8.01 -6.00
C LEU A 83 -4.81 8.94 -7.06
N THR A 84 -4.49 10.17 -6.64
CA THR A 84 -3.57 11.01 -7.41
C THR A 84 -2.13 10.76 -6.93
N PRO A 85 -1.11 10.82 -7.82
CA PRO A 85 0.25 10.48 -7.46
C PRO A 85 0.85 11.41 -6.40
N THR A 86 0.53 12.71 -6.45
CA THR A 86 0.97 13.68 -5.43
C THR A 86 0.33 13.41 -4.06
N LEU A 87 -0.95 13.01 -4.01
CA LEU A 87 -1.60 12.64 -2.75
C LEU A 87 -0.98 11.37 -2.15
N ALA A 88 -0.71 10.34 -2.97
CA ALA A 88 -0.01 9.15 -2.50
C ALA A 88 1.41 9.47 -1.99
N ALA A 89 2.14 10.37 -2.67
CA ALA A 89 3.43 10.85 -2.21
C ALA A 89 3.33 11.53 -0.83
N GLN A 90 2.32 12.38 -0.63
CA GLN A 90 2.06 13.07 0.63
C GLN A 90 1.69 12.10 1.76
N MET A 91 0.81 11.12 1.49
CA MET A 91 0.43 10.08 2.44
C MET A 91 1.65 9.27 2.88
N ALA A 92 2.47 8.82 1.93
CA ALA A 92 3.67 8.05 2.21
C ALA A 92 4.71 8.86 3.00
N SER A 93 4.95 10.12 2.64
CA SER A 93 5.84 11.01 3.40
C SER A 93 5.37 11.19 4.85
N THR A 94 4.08 11.43 5.03
CA THR A 94 3.48 11.56 6.36
C THR A 94 3.62 10.28 7.17
N TYR A 95 3.28 9.14 6.57
CA TYR A 95 3.37 7.84 7.22
C TYR A 95 4.82 7.53 7.62
N GLN A 96 5.78 7.77 6.73
CA GLN A 96 7.19 7.49 7.00
C GLN A 96 7.67 8.25 8.24
N ARG A 97 7.29 9.51 8.37
CA ARG A 97 7.60 10.33 9.56
C ARG A 97 6.89 9.85 10.82
N VAL A 98 5.59 9.58 10.74
CA VAL A 98 4.79 9.15 11.90
C VAL A 98 5.21 7.77 12.39
N SER A 99 5.65 6.91 11.47
CA SER A 99 6.08 5.55 11.77
C SER A 99 7.56 5.44 12.13
N ASN A 100 8.36 6.52 12.10
CA ASN A 100 9.81 6.49 12.25
C ASN A 100 10.50 5.54 11.25
N GLY A 101 10.12 5.63 9.98
CA GLY A 101 10.82 4.94 8.90
C GLY A 101 10.28 3.55 8.54
N ARG A 102 9.04 3.22 8.93
CA ARG A 102 8.50 1.85 8.89
C ARG A 102 7.49 1.60 7.75
N LEU A 103 7.33 2.51 6.80
CA LEU A 103 6.52 2.26 5.59
C LEU A 103 7.31 1.47 4.55
N LEU A 104 6.67 0.45 3.99
CA LEU A 104 6.99 -0.12 2.70
C LEU A 104 5.76 0.07 1.79
N VAL A 105 5.96 0.49 0.54
CA VAL A 105 4.86 0.71 -0.40
C VAL A 105 4.67 -0.52 -1.27
N ASN A 106 3.45 -1.05 -1.41
CA ASN A 106 3.12 -2.09 -2.37
C ASN A 106 2.14 -1.56 -3.43
N ILE A 107 2.62 -1.46 -4.67
CA ILE A 107 1.80 -1.00 -5.79
C ILE A 107 1.07 -2.19 -6.42
N VAL A 108 -0.25 -2.11 -6.46
CA VAL A 108 -1.12 -3.13 -7.05
C VAL A 108 -1.81 -2.55 -8.28
N THR A 109 -1.31 -2.89 -9.46
CA THR A 109 -1.90 -2.44 -10.75
C THR A 109 -3.03 -3.34 -11.21
N GLY A 110 -2.89 -4.64 -10.98
CA GLY A 110 -3.82 -5.67 -11.42
C GLY A 110 -4.86 -6.03 -10.35
N ALA A 111 -6.10 -6.19 -10.78
CA ALA A 111 -7.16 -6.87 -10.03
C ALA A 111 -8.20 -7.40 -11.03
N GLU A 112 -9.10 -8.25 -10.54
CA GLU A 112 -10.25 -8.69 -11.33
C GLU A 112 -11.08 -7.49 -11.79
N GLN A 113 -11.49 -7.47 -13.07
CA GLN A 113 -12.19 -6.32 -13.66
C GLN A 113 -13.48 -5.99 -12.89
N ALA A 114 -14.17 -7.03 -12.40
CA ALA A 114 -15.38 -6.86 -11.59
C ALA A 114 -15.12 -6.16 -10.25
N GLU A 115 -13.92 -6.31 -9.66
CA GLU A 115 -13.53 -5.59 -8.46
C GLU A 115 -13.18 -4.14 -8.79
N LEU A 116 -12.37 -3.91 -9.84
CA LEU A 116 -11.98 -2.56 -10.29
C LEU A 116 -13.20 -1.70 -10.64
N ALA A 117 -14.21 -2.30 -11.26
CA ALA A 117 -15.47 -1.64 -11.58
C ALA A 117 -16.22 -1.12 -10.34
N ARG A 118 -16.03 -1.72 -9.15
CA ARG A 118 -16.62 -1.22 -7.88
C ARG A 118 -16.05 0.14 -7.49
N PHE A 119 -14.84 0.44 -7.94
CA PHE A 119 -14.18 1.73 -7.75
C PHE A 119 -14.29 2.65 -8.98
N GLY A 120 -15.10 2.27 -9.99
CA GLY A 120 -15.26 3.04 -11.22
C GLY A 120 -14.09 2.95 -12.20
N VAL A 121 -13.17 2.01 -12.02
CA VAL A 121 -12.03 1.78 -12.92
C VAL A 121 -12.45 0.78 -14.00
N THR A 122 -12.41 1.21 -15.26
CA THR A 122 -12.89 0.43 -16.42
C THR A 122 -11.83 0.25 -17.51
N GLU A 123 -10.68 0.89 -17.36
CA GLU A 123 -9.55 0.82 -18.28
C GLU A 123 -9.05 -0.63 -18.46
N ASP A 124 -8.51 -0.94 -19.63
CA ASP A 124 -7.89 -2.23 -19.89
C ASP A 124 -6.56 -2.40 -19.13
N LYS A 125 -6.02 -3.63 -19.16
CA LYS A 125 -4.79 -3.97 -18.44
C LYS A 125 -3.62 -3.08 -18.88
N ALA A 126 -3.36 -2.96 -20.18
CA ALA A 126 -2.19 -2.21 -20.70
C ALA A 126 -2.23 -0.74 -20.27
N THR A 127 -3.41 -0.12 -20.36
CA THR A 127 -3.66 1.26 -19.95
C THR A 127 -3.38 1.46 -18.45
N ARG A 128 -3.78 0.50 -17.60
CA ARG A 128 -3.50 0.56 -16.15
C ARG A 128 -2.01 0.50 -15.83
N TYR A 129 -1.23 -0.31 -16.55
CA TYR A 129 0.23 -0.37 -16.38
C TYR A 129 0.91 0.91 -16.85
N ALA A 130 0.53 1.45 -18.01
CA ALA A 130 1.05 2.73 -18.50
C ALA A 130 0.75 3.88 -17.52
N ARG A 131 -0.48 3.97 -17.02
CA ARG A 131 -0.87 4.94 -15.98
C ARG A 131 -0.08 4.75 -14.70
N THR A 132 0.19 3.51 -14.29
CA THR A 132 0.98 3.23 -13.08
C THR A 132 2.43 3.67 -13.23
N ALA A 133 3.03 3.53 -14.41
CA ALA A 133 4.39 3.99 -14.66
C ALA A 133 4.52 5.51 -14.47
N GLU A 134 3.59 6.30 -15.03
CA GLU A 134 3.55 7.75 -14.80
C GLU A 134 3.30 8.09 -13.33
N PHE A 135 2.39 7.37 -12.67
CA PHE A 135 2.07 7.57 -11.26
C PHE A 135 3.30 7.42 -10.38
N VAL A 136 4.06 6.33 -10.53
CA VAL A 136 5.27 6.06 -9.74
C VAL A 136 6.36 7.09 -10.03
N LYS A 137 6.50 7.52 -11.29
CA LYS A 137 7.45 8.58 -11.67
C LYS A 137 7.14 9.89 -10.95
N ILE A 138 5.88 10.31 -10.93
CA ILE A 138 5.45 11.52 -10.22
C ILE A 138 5.63 11.37 -8.71
N MET A 139 5.26 10.23 -8.14
CA MET A 139 5.38 9.98 -6.71
C MET A 139 6.84 10.08 -6.24
N ARG A 140 7.78 9.49 -6.99
CA ARG A 140 9.23 9.63 -6.73
C ARG A 140 9.72 11.06 -6.92
N GLY A 141 9.23 11.76 -7.94
CA GLY A 141 9.54 13.16 -8.19
C GLY A 141 9.13 14.08 -7.04
N ALA A 142 7.94 13.87 -6.46
CA ALA A 142 7.45 14.61 -5.30
C ALA A 142 8.26 14.35 -4.01
N TRP A 143 9.06 13.28 -3.95
CA TRP A 143 10.00 12.99 -2.88
C TRP A 143 11.43 13.48 -3.16
N SER A 144 11.66 14.22 -4.26
CA SER A 144 13.01 14.68 -4.62
C SER A 144 13.55 15.82 -3.74
N GLY A 145 12.69 16.46 -2.94
CA GLY A 145 13.03 17.65 -2.17
C GLY A 145 13.01 18.96 -2.96
N GLN A 146 12.63 18.91 -4.24
CA GLN A 146 12.40 20.08 -5.09
C GLN A 146 11.04 19.95 -5.78
N PRO A 147 10.41 21.06 -6.21
CA PRO A 147 9.20 21.01 -7.03
C PRO A 147 9.39 20.15 -8.28
N PHE A 148 8.48 19.20 -8.49
CA PHE A 148 8.51 18.29 -9.62
C PHE A 148 7.29 18.48 -10.53
N SER A 149 7.53 18.85 -11.77
CA SER A 149 6.49 18.97 -12.80
C SER A 149 6.60 17.81 -13.80
N PHE A 150 5.47 17.29 -14.24
CA PHE A 150 5.40 16.20 -15.21
C PHE A 150 4.12 16.31 -16.05
N LYS A 151 4.28 16.10 -17.35
CA LYS A 151 3.18 16.04 -18.31
C LYS A 151 3.31 14.79 -19.13
N GLY A 152 2.33 13.89 -18.98
CA GLY A 152 2.22 12.63 -19.70
C GLY A 152 0.81 12.43 -20.23
N ASP A 153 0.51 11.18 -20.58
CA ASP A 153 -0.78 10.79 -21.16
C ASP A 153 -1.89 10.74 -20.11
N PHE A 154 -1.55 10.43 -18.85
CA PHE A 154 -2.52 10.24 -17.77
C PHE A 154 -2.52 11.38 -16.75
N PHE A 155 -1.39 12.09 -16.61
CA PHE A 155 -1.23 13.13 -15.60
C PHE A 155 -0.55 14.38 -16.15
N ASP A 156 -1.06 15.54 -15.76
CA ASP A 156 -0.41 16.85 -15.91
C ASP A 156 -0.30 17.46 -14.51
N VAL A 157 0.89 17.39 -13.92
CA VAL A 157 1.18 17.88 -12.57
C VAL A 157 2.21 18.99 -12.64
N THR A 158 1.95 20.07 -11.90
CA THR A 158 2.85 21.22 -11.78
C THR A 158 3.32 21.33 -10.34
N ASP A 159 4.63 21.49 -10.15
CA ASP A 159 5.28 21.73 -8.85
C ASP A 159 4.85 20.78 -7.73
N ALA A 160 4.69 19.49 -8.05
CA ALA A 160 4.38 18.45 -7.08
C ALA A 160 5.49 18.39 -6.02
N THR A 161 5.08 18.50 -4.75
CA THR A 161 5.96 18.49 -3.58
C THR A 161 5.28 17.77 -2.42
N THR A 162 6.09 17.37 -1.44
CA THR A 162 5.62 16.94 -0.12
C THR A 162 6.16 17.91 0.93
N ARG A 163 5.52 18.00 2.11
CA ARG A 163 5.96 18.89 3.18
C ARG A 163 7.42 18.65 3.55
N ASP A 164 7.76 17.38 3.74
CA ASP A 164 9.10 16.90 4.07
C ASP A 164 9.42 15.72 3.16
N VAL A 165 10.65 15.62 2.66
CA VAL A 165 11.11 14.41 1.96
C VAL A 165 11.07 13.24 2.93
N PRO A 166 10.48 12.09 2.58
CA PRO A 166 10.52 10.95 3.47
C PRO A 166 11.96 10.48 3.69
N ASP A 167 12.33 10.29 4.96
CA ASP A 167 13.63 9.77 5.37
C ASP A 167 13.45 8.60 6.35
N PRO A 168 13.92 7.37 6.01
CA PRO A 168 14.41 6.99 4.69
C PRO A 168 13.29 7.02 3.64
N VAL A 169 13.63 7.11 2.35
CA VAL A 169 12.62 7.00 1.28
C VAL A 169 12.02 5.58 1.32
N PRO A 170 10.67 5.41 1.36
CA PRO A 170 10.06 4.10 1.45
C PRO A 170 10.39 3.26 0.22
N PRO A 171 10.84 2.01 0.37
CA PRO A 171 10.94 1.09 -0.75
C PRO A 171 9.57 0.89 -1.41
N ILE A 172 9.57 0.85 -2.75
CA ILE A 172 8.39 0.54 -3.55
C ILE A 172 8.53 -0.89 -4.05
N TYR A 173 7.61 -1.74 -3.63
CA TYR A 173 7.40 -3.09 -4.12
C TYR A 173 6.31 -3.06 -5.20
N PHE A 174 6.49 -3.94 -6.17
CA PHE A 174 5.58 -4.11 -7.28
C PHE A 174 5.44 -5.61 -7.55
N GLY A 175 4.21 -6.07 -7.73
CA GLY A 175 3.92 -7.47 -8.04
C GLY A 175 3.14 -7.59 -9.34
N GLY A 176 3.58 -8.46 -10.23
CA GLY A 176 2.84 -8.86 -11.42
C GLY A 176 3.56 -9.99 -12.13
N ALA A 177 2.80 -10.95 -12.66
CA ALA A 177 3.31 -12.14 -13.33
C ALA A 177 3.17 -12.04 -14.87
N SER A 178 3.10 -10.83 -15.41
CA SER A 178 2.89 -10.59 -16.83
C SER A 178 3.99 -9.75 -17.43
N GLU A 179 4.17 -9.85 -18.75
CA GLU A 179 5.20 -9.10 -19.47
C GLU A 179 5.11 -7.59 -19.26
N GLU A 180 3.90 -7.03 -19.10
CA GLU A 180 3.74 -5.59 -18.81
C GLU A 180 4.11 -5.19 -17.36
N ALA A 181 4.40 -6.17 -16.51
CA ALA A 181 4.79 -6.00 -15.11
C ALA A 181 6.29 -6.22 -14.86
N GLU A 182 7.01 -6.78 -15.83
CA GLU A 182 8.48 -6.95 -15.81
C GLU A 182 9.19 -5.68 -16.31
#